data_AF-A0A960RNH6-F1
#
_entry.id   AF-A0A960RNH6-F1
#
_cell.length_a   1.000
_cell.length_b   1.000
_cell.length_c   1.000
_cell.angle_alpha   90.00
_cell.angle_beta   90.00
_cell.angle_gamma   90.00
#
_symmetry.space_group_name_H-M   'P 1'
#
loop_
_entity.id
_entity.type
_entity.pdbx_description
1 polymer ?
#
loop_
_entity_poly.entity_id
_entity_poly.type
_entity_poly.pdbx_seq_one_letter_code
_entity_poly.pdbx_strand_id
1 'polypeptide(L)'
;MNRLGAKMTREKRDITALREWFLRARRSLPWRENHTPYRVWVSEVMLQQTQVSVVIPYFERWMELFPTIEALAAADIDQVIKAWEGLGYYSRARNL
;
A
#
# COMPACT_ATOMS: atom_id res chain seq x y z
N MET A 1 -10.33 50.66 19.44
CA MET A 1 -10.52 49.23 19.78
C MET A 1 -10.11 48.39 18.57
N ASN A 2 -8.87 47.93 18.56
CA ASN A 2 -8.27 47.27 17.38
C ASN A 2 -8.52 45.76 17.45
N ARG A 3 -9.18 45.21 16.42
CA ARG A 3 -9.37 43.77 16.22
C ARG A 3 -8.04 43.17 15.78
N LEU A 4 -7.27 42.60 16.71
CA LEU A 4 -6.15 41.72 16.36
C LEU A 4 -6.69 40.30 16.19
N GLY A 5 -7.11 40.01 14.96
CA GLY A 5 -7.23 38.64 14.49
C GLY A 5 -5.83 38.02 14.46
N ALA A 6 -5.49 37.26 15.49
CA ALA A 6 -4.32 36.40 15.47
C ALA A 6 -4.53 35.33 14.39
N LYS A 7 -4.15 35.64 13.14
CA LYS A 7 -3.91 34.64 12.13
C LYS A 7 -2.75 33.80 12.63
N MET A 8 -3.07 32.63 13.20
CA MET A 8 -2.11 31.56 13.44
C MET A 8 -1.38 31.28 12.12
N THR A 9 -0.15 31.78 11.99
CA THR A 9 0.71 31.49 10.86
C THR A 9 1.03 30.00 10.87
N ARG A 10 0.62 29.29 9.82
CA ARG A 10 1.01 27.89 9.57
C ARG A 10 2.53 27.83 9.52
N GLU A 11 3.16 27.40 10.61
CA GLU A 11 4.58 27.03 10.60
C GLU A 11 4.82 26.08 9.44
N LYS A 12 5.75 26.45 8.54
CA LYS A 12 6.24 25.54 7.51
C LYS A 12 6.93 24.40 8.24
N ARG A 13 6.33 23.21 8.23
CA ARG A 13 6.96 22.00 8.75
C ARG A 13 8.19 21.71 7.92
N ASP A 14 9.36 21.76 8.55
CA ASP A 14 10.60 21.29 7.94
C ASP A 14 10.55 19.75 7.84
N ILE A 15 10.43 19.25 6.61
CA ILE A 15 10.35 17.82 6.30
C ILE A 15 11.73 17.21 6.00
N THR A 16 12.79 18.03 6.01
CA THR A 16 14.13 17.62 5.59
C THR A 16 14.64 16.48 6.47
N ALA A 17 14.56 16.63 7.80
CA ALA A 17 14.97 15.61 8.75
C ALA A 17 14.20 14.29 8.58
N LEU A 18 12.87 14.37 8.33
CA LEU A 18 12.04 13.19 8.09
C LEU A 18 12.43 12.46 6.80
N ARG A 19 12.65 13.21 5.72
CA ARG A 19 13.08 12.67 4.43
C ARG A 19 14.44 11.97 4.56
N GLU A 20 15.41 12.62 5.20
CA GLU A 20 16.74 12.07 5.38
C GLU A 20 16.74 10.79 6.23
N TRP A 21 16.00 10.79 7.34
CA TRP A 21 15.81 9.59 8.13
C TRP A 21 15.17 8.48 7.31
N PHE A 22 14.11 8.79 6.55
CA PHE A 22 13.41 7.78 5.74
C PHE A 22 14.34 7.17 4.68
N LEU A 23 15.17 7.97 4.01
CA LEU A 23 16.13 7.47 3.03
C LEU A 23 17.15 6.52 3.65
N ARG A 24 17.57 6.74 4.90
CA ARG A 24 18.53 5.87 5.61
C ARG A 24 17.89 4.65 6.27
N ALA A 25 16.66 4.77 6.77
CA ALA A 25 16.03 3.75 7.63
C ALA A 25 14.88 2.99 6.97
N ARG A 26 14.51 3.31 5.72
CA ARG A 26 13.43 2.61 5.01
C ARG A 26 13.72 1.10 4.91
N ARG A 27 12.73 0.31 5.26
CA ARG A 27 12.73 -1.14 5.00
C ARG A 27 12.63 -1.41 3.49
N SER A 28 13.35 -2.42 3.01
CA SER A 28 13.08 -3.03 1.70
C SER A 28 11.80 -3.82 1.80
N LEU A 29 10.84 -3.49 0.94
CA LEU A 29 9.55 -4.15 0.87
C LEU A 29 9.27 -4.44 -0.61
N PRO A 30 8.76 -5.62 -0.98
CA PRO A 30 8.61 -6.00 -2.39
C PRO A 30 7.81 -5.01 -3.22
N TRP A 31 6.78 -4.39 -2.64
CA TRP A 31 5.95 -3.38 -3.31
C TRP A 31 6.60 -2.00 -3.44
N ARG A 32 7.73 -1.74 -2.76
CA ARG A 32 8.55 -0.53 -2.93
C ARG A 32 9.61 -0.67 -4.03
N GLU A 33 9.77 -1.87 -4.58
CA GLU A 33 10.63 -2.17 -5.71
C GLU A 33 9.79 -2.21 -6.99
N ASN A 34 10.36 -1.72 -8.10
CA ASN A 34 9.69 -1.65 -9.41
C ASN A 34 8.28 -1.03 -9.32
N HIS A 35 8.21 0.19 -8.77
CA HIS A 35 6.97 0.87 -8.42
C HIS A 35 6.04 1.06 -9.64
N THR A 36 4.89 0.39 -9.63
CA THR A 36 3.80 0.60 -10.61
C THR A 36 2.49 0.87 -9.87
N PRO A 37 1.52 1.59 -10.48
CA PRO A 37 0.23 1.84 -9.85
C PRO A 37 -0.48 0.55 -9.39
N TYR A 38 -0.41 -0.51 -10.21
CA TYR A 38 -0.98 -1.82 -9.87
C TYR A 38 -0.35 -2.43 -8.62
N ARG A 39 0.99 -2.48 -8.55
CA ARG A 39 1.72 -3.03 -7.39
C ARG A 39 1.40 -2.27 -6.10
N VAL A 40 1.35 -0.94 -6.19
CA VAL A 40 0.98 -0.09 -5.05
C VAL A 40 -0.41 -0.43 -4.57
N TRP A 41 -1.39 -0.39 -5.48
CA TRP A 41 -2.78 -0.63 -5.15
C TRP A 41 -3.02 -2.00 -4.48
N VAL A 42 -2.47 -3.08 -5.05
CA VAL A 42 -2.56 -4.42 -4.45
C VAL A 42 -1.96 -4.42 -3.04
N SER A 43 -0.76 -3.85 -2.86
CA SER A 43 -0.10 -3.83 -1.55
C SER A 43 -0.89 -3.04 -0.51
N GLU A 44 -1.47 -1.90 -0.87
CA GLU A 44 -2.25 -1.06 0.03
C GLU A 44 -3.54 -1.77 0.45
N VAL A 45 -4.23 -2.45 -0.47
CA VAL A 45 -5.42 -3.24 -0.13
C VAL A 45 -5.07 -4.40 0.79
N MET A 46 -3.98 -5.12 0.55
CA MET A 46 -3.52 -6.20 1.43
C MET A 46 -3.14 -5.70 2.83
N LEU A 47 -2.48 -4.54 2.93
CA LEU A 47 -2.01 -3.94 4.19
C LEU A 47 -3.14 -3.37 5.07
N GLN A 48 -4.36 -3.24 4.55
CA GLN A 48 -5.50 -2.88 5.38
C GLN A 48 -5.72 -3.92 6.48
N GLN A 49 -5.62 -3.49 7.74
CA GLN A 49 -5.82 -4.32 8.93
C GLN A 49 -4.97 -5.61 8.97
N THR A 50 -3.87 -5.66 8.22
CA THR A 50 -2.97 -6.81 8.14
C THR A 50 -1.52 -6.37 8.38
N GLN A 51 -0.75 -7.14 9.14
CA GLN A 51 0.64 -6.80 9.45
C GLN A 51 1.56 -6.99 8.23
N VAL A 52 2.59 -6.13 8.10
CA VAL A 52 3.55 -6.16 6.99
C VAL A 52 4.19 -7.53 6.79
N SER A 53 4.63 -8.19 7.87
CA SER A 53 5.28 -9.51 7.81
C SER A 53 4.37 -10.59 7.23
N VAL A 54 3.06 -10.49 7.47
CA VAL A 54 2.06 -11.41 6.91
C VAL A 54 1.85 -11.12 5.44
N VAL A 55 1.81 -9.84 5.02
CA VAL A 55 1.52 -9.46 3.63
C VAL A 55 2.64 -9.84 2.65
N ILE A 56 3.91 -9.78 3.05
CA ILE A 56 5.08 -10.03 2.18
C ILE A 56 4.90 -11.30 1.32
N PRO A 57 4.74 -12.51 1.90
CA PRO A 57 4.65 -13.73 1.10
C PRO A 57 3.37 -13.83 0.26
N TYR A 58 2.29 -13.11 0.62
CA TYR A 58 1.07 -13.07 -0.20
C TYR A 58 1.24 -12.14 -1.39
N PHE A 59 1.85 -10.99 -1.20
CA PHE A 59 2.13 -10.05 -2.27
C PHE A 59 3.06 -10.66 -3.32
N GLU A 60 4.11 -11.37 -2.90
CA GLU A 60 5.02 -12.06 -3.81
C GLU A 60 4.30 -13.09 -4.68
N ARG A 61 3.57 -14.04 -4.06
CA ARG A 61 2.77 -15.03 -4.80
C ARG A 61 1.71 -14.40 -5.69
N TRP A 62 1.07 -13.34 -5.22
CA TRP A 62 0.06 -12.62 -5.99
C TRP A 62 0.68 -12.03 -7.25
N MET A 63 1.86 -11.41 -7.16
CA MET A 63 2.54 -10.82 -8.31
C MET A 63 3.10 -11.86 -9.29
N GLU A 64 3.32 -13.09 -8.85
CA GLU A 64 3.63 -14.23 -9.73
C GLU A 64 2.41 -14.69 -10.52
N LEU A 65 1.24 -14.78 -9.87
CA LEU A 65 -0.01 -15.23 -10.48
C LEU A 65 -0.66 -14.16 -11.37
N PHE A 66 -0.67 -12.93 -10.89
CA PHE A 66 -1.32 -11.77 -11.49
C PHE A 66 -0.31 -10.63 -11.60
N PRO A 67 0.65 -10.70 -12.55
CA PRO A 67 1.72 -9.69 -12.66
C PRO A 67 1.20 -8.33 -13.13
N THR A 68 0.04 -8.29 -13.78
CA THR A 68 -0.59 -7.07 -14.31
C THR A 68 -2.08 -7.00 -13.96
N ILE A 69 -2.66 -5.81 -14.12
CA ILE A 69 -4.10 -5.61 -13.92
C ILE A 69 -4.93 -6.39 -14.94
N GLU A 70 -4.43 -6.55 -16.17
CA GLU A 70 -5.08 -7.36 -17.21
C GLU A 70 -5.07 -8.85 -16.86
N ALA A 71 -3.95 -9.34 -16.30
CA ALA A 71 -3.86 -10.73 -15.83
C ALA A 71 -4.83 -11.00 -14.67
N LEU A 72 -4.98 -10.04 -13.75
CA LEU A 72 -6.00 -10.12 -12.69
C LEU A 72 -7.42 -10.10 -13.26
N ALA A 73 -7.71 -9.19 -14.19
CA ALA A 73 -9.04 -9.03 -14.77
C ALA A 73 -9.49 -10.25 -15.61
N ALA A 74 -8.53 -10.98 -16.18
CA ALA A 74 -8.79 -12.20 -16.95
C ALA A 74 -8.88 -13.47 -16.08
N ALA A 75 -8.52 -13.39 -14.79
CA ALA A 75 -8.49 -14.54 -13.90
C ALA A 75 -9.90 -14.98 -13.46
N ASP A 76 -10.05 -16.27 -13.15
CA ASP A 76 -11.25 -16.76 -12.50
C ASP A 76 -11.33 -16.23 -11.06
N ILE A 77 -12.52 -15.82 -10.63
CA ILE A 77 -12.75 -15.33 -9.27
C ILE A 77 -12.35 -16.35 -8.19
N ASP A 78 -12.46 -17.65 -8.47
CA ASP A 78 -12.06 -18.70 -7.54
C ASP A 78 -10.52 -18.73 -7.38
N GLN A 79 -9.77 -18.47 -8.46
CA GLN A 79 -8.31 -18.34 -8.40
C GLN A 79 -7.91 -17.10 -7.58
N VAL A 80 -8.61 -15.98 -7.78
CA VAL A 80 -8.39 -14.74 -7.02
C VAL A 80 -8.65 -14.94 -5.53
N ILE A 81 -9.78 -15.58 -5.18
CA ILE A 81 -10.13 -15.90 -3.79
C ILE A 81 -9.10 -16.86 -3.19
N LYS A 82 -8.65 -17.86 -3.94
CA LYS A 82 -7.65 -18.82 -3.48
C LYS A 82 -6.30 -18.16 -3.20
N ALA A 83 -5.87 -17.23 -4.05
CA ALA A 83 -4.64 -16.46 -3.83
C ALA A 83 -4.71 -15.57 -2.58
N TRP A 84 -5.92 -15.16 -2.17
CA TRP A 84 -6.18 -14.32 -0.98
C TRP A 84 -6.45 -15.13 0.31
N GLU A 85 -6.62 -16.45 0.21
CA GLU A 85 -7.01 -17.32 1.31
C GLU A 85 -6.02 -17.21 2.49
N GLY A 86 -6.52 -16.82 3.67
CA GLY A 86 -5.71 -16.64 4.87
C GLY A 86 -5.38 -15.17 5.22
N LEU A 87 -5.58 -14.21 4.31
CA LEU A 87 -5.48 -12.77 4.62
C LEU A 87 -6.73 -12.20 5.33
N GLY A 88 -7.83 -12.95 5.34
CA GLY A 88 -9.12 -12.51 5.88
C GLY A 88 -9.78 -11.39 5.06
N TYR A 89 -11.02 -11.05 5.39
CA TYR A 89 -11.82 -10.02 4.71
C TYR A 89 -11.87 -10.20 3.18
N TYR A 90 -12.42 -11.32 2.71
CA TYR A 90 -12.53 -11.67 1.28
C TYR A 90 -13.27 -10.64 0.41
N SER A 91 -14.03 -9.72 1.00
CA SER A 91 -14.59 -8.57 0.28
C SER A 91 -13.50 -7.67 -0.33
N ARG A 92 -12.32 -7.58 0.29
CA ARG A 92 -11.19 -6.85 -0.29
C ARG A 92 -10.71 -7.46 -1.60
N ALA A 93 -10.59 -8.78 -1.64
CA ALA A 93 -10.19 -9.51 -2.84
C ALA A 93 -11.20 -9.37 -3.98
N ARG A 94 -12.50 -9.35 -3.65
CA ARG A 94 -13.58 -9.21 -4.64
C ARG A 94 -13.74 -7.78 -5.18
N ASN A 95 -13.35 -6.78 -4.39
CA ASN A 95 -13.45 -5.36 -4.75
C ASN A 95 -12.12 -4.81 -5.32
N LEU A 96 -11.10 -5.66 -5.42
CA LEU A 96 -9.85 -5.38 -6.09
C LEU A 96 -10.07 -5.67 -7.58
#